data_AF-A0A6J4SPD4-F1
#
_entry.id   AF-A0A6J4SPD4-F1
#
_cell.length_a   1.000
_cell.length_b   1.000
_cell.length_c   1.000
_cell.angle_alpha   90.00
_cell.angle_beta   90.00
_cell.angle_gamma   90.00
#
_symmetry.space_group_name_H-M   'P 1'
#
loop_
_entity.id
_entity.type
_entity.pdbx_description
1 polymer ?
#
loop_
_entity_poly.entity_id
_entity_poly.type
_entity_poly.pdbx_seq_one_letter_code
_entity_poly.pdbx_strand_id
1 'polypeptide(L)'
;MLVTSQFVVLNLPKTGSSFVRQVLKEIHARRRWRWGADRFLKELLLPREGALAGGRDQHGTWSQVPVAYRHLPVVSVIRSPYDKLLSAYRYRWWADHPPVDRETLVRRLPNFPDLSLDEFATLWDLAVERRLGGENPLGLGHQTVQFARFFFREPERAIRALSDDYVDGGAFERDMADVTFLRQERLNEELAGFLGRFSYSPAELELCRRHPRVNETADSATDPRALWTPTALEHVRSRERFLLRILGRRGLRYASPA
;
A
#
# COMPACT_ATOMS: atom_id res chain seq x y z
N MET A 1 -8.50 -6.66 -6.13
CA MET A 1 -8.39 -7.48 -4.91
C MET A 1 -8.38 -8.93 -5.37
N LEU A 2 -7.60 -9.81 -4.74
CA LEU A 2 -7.71 -11.25 -5.03
C LEU A 2 -8.47 -11.94 -3.91
N VAL A 3 -9.34 -12.88 -4.26
CA VAL A 3 -10.06 -13.72 -3.31
C VAL A 3 -9.79 -15.16 -3.68
N THR A 4 -9.29 -15.93 -2.73
CA THR A 4 -9.19 -17.39 -2.83
C THR A 4 -10.26 -18.05 -1.96
N SER A 5 -10.36 -19.37 -1.98
CA SER A 5 -11.17 -20.10 -1.00
C SER A 5 -10.59 -20.06 0.42
N GLN A 6 -9.36 -19.57 0.60
CA GLN A 6 -8.62 -19.66 1.87
C GLN A 6 -8.25 -18.28 2.46
N PHE A 7 -8.17 -17.22 1.66
CA PHE A 7 -7.78 -15.88 2.10
C PHE A 7 -8.15 -14.80 1.07
N VAL A 8 -8.09 -13.53 1.51
CA VAL A 8 -8.26 -12.34 0.67
C VAL A 8 -6.95 -11.56 0.59
N VAL A 9 -6.58 -11.10 -0.60
CA VAL A 9 -5.44 -10.20 -0.83
C VAL A 9 -5.93 -8.78 -1.12
N LEU A 10 -5.60 -7.85 -0.23
CA LEU A 10 -5.77 -6.42 -0.44
C LEU A 10 -4.53 -5.88 -1.16
N ASN A 11 -4.71 -5.35 -2.38
CA ASN A 11 -3.59 -4.89 -3.20
C ASN A 11 -3.29 -3.43 -2.90
N LEU A 12 -2.54 -3.13 -1.85
CA LEU A 12 -2.11 -1.76 -1.58
C LEU A 12 -1.20 -1.27 -2.74
N PRO A 13 -1.41 -0.06 -3.29
CA PRO A 13 -0.58 0.46 -4.37
C PRO A 13 0.89 0.61 -3.96
N LYS A 14 1.80 0.36 -4.92
CA LYS A 14 3.27 0.60 -4.82
C LYS A 14 3.99 -0.17 -3.70
N THR A 15 3.44 -1.30 -3.26
CA THR A 15 4.07 -2.15 -2.24
C THR A 15 4.57 -3.50 -2.73
N GLY A 16 4.51 -3.80 -4.04
CA GLY A 16 4.82 -5.14 -4.56
C GLY A 16 3.60 -6.05 -4.69
N SER A 17 2.39 -5.52 -4.52
CA SER A 17 1.14 -6.26 -4.75
C SER A 17 1.02 -6.83 -6.18
N SER A 18 1.66 -6.23 -7.19
CA SER A 18 1.75 -6.83 -8.54
C SER A 18 2.49 -8.17 -8.55
N PHE A 19 3.57 -8.32 -7.78
CA PHE A 19 4.31 -9.58 -7.65
C PHE A 19 3.40 -10.66 -7.06
N VAL A 20 2.77 -10.38 -5.91
CA VAL A 20 1.85 -11.35 -5.25
C VAL A 20 0.73 -11.76 -6.20
N ARG A 21 0.17 -10.81 -6.95
CA ARG A 21 -0.86 -11.10 -7.94
C ARG A 21 -0.38 -12.04 -9.04
N GLN A 22 0.80 -11.79 -9.60
CA GLN A 22 1.35 -12.63 -10.67
C GLN A 22 1.64 -14.06 -10.18
N VAL A 23 2.32 -14.19 -9.03
CA VAL A 23 2.64 -15.49 -8.41
C VAL A 23 1.37 -16.31 -8.14
N LEU A 24 0.36 -15.70 -7.51
CA LEU A 24 -0.89 -16.41 -7.21
C LEU A 24 -1.64 -16.81 -8.48
N LYS A 25 -1.68 -15.94 -9.49
CA LYS A 25 -2.29 -16.27 -10.79
C LYS A 25 -1.58 -17.44 -11.45
N GLU A 26 -0.25 -17.45 -11.43
CA GLU A 26 0.54 -18.54 -12.00
C GLU A 26 0.29 -19.87 -11.29
N ILE A 27 0.34 -19.87 -9.95
CA ILE A 27 0.05 -21.09 -9.16
C ILE A 27 -1.35 -21.63 -9.47
N HIS A 28 -2.37 -20.77 -9.44
CA HIS A 28 -3.75 -21.21 -9.68
C HIS A 28 -4.00 -21.62 -11.14
N ALA A 29 -3.30 -21.03 -12.12
CA ALA A 29 -3.34 -21.48 -13.50
C ALA A 29 -2.78 -22.91 -13.65
N ARG A 30 -1.62 -23.19 -13.01
CA ARG A 30 -1.01 -24.54 -12.99
C ARG A 30 -1.90 -25.57 -12.30
N ARG A 31 -2.62 -25.18 -11.23
CA ARG A 31 -3.60 -26.04 -10.55
C ARG A 31 -4.78 -26.40 -11.45
N ARG A 32 -5.34 -25.41 -12.16
CA ARG A 32 -6.48 -25.61 -13.08
C ARG A 32 -6.15 -26.61 -14.18
N TRP A 33 -4.94 -26.52 -14.74
CA TRP A 33 -4.46 -27.45 -15.77
C TRP A 33 -4.34 -28.90 -15.26
N ARG A 34 -3.84 -29.09 -14.04
CA ARG A 34 -3.54 -30.43 -13.49
C ARG A 34 -4.75 -31.21 -12.99
N TRP A 35 -5.79 -30.56 -12.49
CA TRP A 35 -6.83 -31.23 -11.70
C TRP A 35 -8.27 -31.02 -12.18
N GLY A 36 -8.49 -30.28 -13.28
CA GLY A 36 -9.80 -30.14 -13.93
C GLY A 36 -10.93 -29.48 -13.11
N ALA A 37 -10.74 -29.23 -11.82
CA ALA A 37 -11.74 -28.69 -10.91
C ALA A 37 -11.37 -27.29 -10.39
N ASP A 38 -12.38 -26.43 -10.33
CA ASP A 38 -12.34 -25.05 -9.85
C ASP A 38 -11.68 -24.95 -8.47
N ARG A 39 -10.58 -24.19 -8.40
CA ARG A 39 -10.02 -23.70 -7.12
C ARG A 39 -9.85 -22.20 -7.21
N PHE A 40 -11.01 -21.55 -7.30
CA PHE A 40 -11.35 -20.20 -6.87
C PHE A 40 -10.14 -19.30 -6.63
N LEU A 41 -9.66 -18.67 -7.70
CA LEU A 41 -8.97 -17.39 -7.61
C LEU A 41 -9.83 -16.39 -8.37
N LYS A 42 -10.45 -15.46 -7.65
CA LYS A 42 -11.20 -14.36 -8.27
C LYS A 42 -10.39 -13.08 -8.13
N GLU A 43 -10.20 -12.40 -9.25
CA GLU A 43 -9.77 -11.01 -9.22
C GLU A 43 -10.99 -10.10 -9.29
N LEU A 44 -11.22 -9.37 -8.21
CA LEU A 44 -12.28 -8.38 -8.12
C LEU A 44 -11.71 -7.01 -8.51
N LEU A 45 -12.29 -6.43 -9.56
CA LEU A 45 -12.11 -5.02 -9.91
C LEU A 45 -13.19 -4.21 -9.19
N LEU A 46 -12.78 -3.36 -8.26
CA LEU A 46 -13.65 -2.63 -7.34
C LEU A 46 -13.60 -1.14 -7.65
N PRO A 47 -14.66 -0.37 -7.35
CA PRO A 47 -14.64 1.07 -7.53
C PRO A 47 -13.44 1.70 -6.83
N ARG A 48 -12.74 2.57 -7.56
CA ARG A 48 -11.64 3.36 -7.00
C ARG A 48 -12.17 4.29 -5.92
N GLU A 49 -11.56 4.23 -4.75
CA GLU A 49 -11.89 5.12 -3.66
C GLU A 49 -11.59 6.58 -4.04
N GLY A 50 -12.60 7.46 -3.96
CA GLY A 50 -12.48 8.88 -4.32
C GLY A 50 -12.53 9.20 -5.83
N ALA A 51 -12.83 8.24 -6.72
CA ALA A 51 -12.99 8.52 -8.13
C ALA A 51 -14.38 9.08 -8.46
N LEU A 52 -14.45 10.31 -8.99
CA LEU A 52 -15.67 10.94 -9.48
C LEU A 52 -16.27 10.23 -10.72
N ALA A 53 -15.49 9.42 -11.43
CA ALA A 53 -15.84 8.92 -12.77
C ALA A 53 -15.98 7.38 -12.89
N GLY A 54 -16.31 6.67 -11.81
CA GLY A 54 -16.72 5.24 -11.91
C GLY A 54 -15.62 4.25 -12.33
N GLY A 55 -14.34 4.62 -12.26
CA GLY A 55 -13.23 3.72 -12.55
C GLY A 55 -13.15 2.55 -11.58
N ARG A 56 -12.93 1.34 -12.09
CA ARG A 56 -12.72 0.11 -11.29
C ARG A 56 -11.30 -0.40 -11.47
N ASP A 57 -10.67 -0.86 -10.40
CA ASP A 57 -9.35 -1.49 -10.47
C ASP A 57 -9.10 -2.53 -9.36
N GLN A 58 -7.89 -3.07 -9.32
CA GLN A 58 -7.49 -4.10 -8.38
C GLN A 58 -7.29 -3.61 -6.93
N HIS A 59 -7.40 -2.31 -6.63
CA HIS A 59 -7.01 -1.69 -5.35
C HIS A 59 -8.17 -1.58 -4.36
N GLY A 60 -8.87 -2.69 -4.16
CA GLY A 60 -9.98 -2.75 -3.20
C GLY A 60 -9.54 -2.68 -1.74
N THR A 61 -10.33 -2.00 -0.92
CA THR A 61 -10.14 -1.84 0.53
C THR A 61 -10.80 -2.96 1.33
N TRP A 62 -10.54 -3.03 2.64
CA TRP A 62 -11.20 -4.00 3.53
C TRP A 62 -12.72 -3.81 3.55
N SER A 63 -13.23 -2.57 3.59
CA SER A 63 -14.67 -2.30 3.62
C SER A 63 -15.39 -2.82 2.37
N GLN A 64 -14.68 -2.90 1.24
CA GLN A 64 -15.17 -3.46 -0.03
C GLN A 64 -15.06 -4.98 -0.13
N VAL A 65 -14.47 -5.68 0.85
CA VAL A 65 -14.46 -7.15 0.86
C VAL A 65 -15.90 -7.65 0.97
N PRO A 66 -16.39 -8.47 0.02
CA PRO A 66 -17.74 -8.99 0.06
C PRO A 66 -18.02 -9.75 1.35
N VAL A 67 -19.23 -9.62 1.90
CA VAL A 67 -19.63 -10.23 3.19
C VAL A 67 -19.31 -11.73 3.23
N ALA A 68 -19.53 -12.44 2.12
CA ALA A 68 -19.24 -13.86 1.98
C ALA A 68 -17.76 -14.24 2.18
N TYR A 69 -16.82 -13.28 2.11
CA TYR A 69 -15.38 -13.53 2.25
C TYR A 69 -14.75 -12.82 3.46
N ARG A 70 -15.50 -12.03 4.22
CA ARG A 70 -14.96 -11.26 5.37
C ARG A 70 -14.46 -12.13 6.53
N HIS A 71 -14.90 -13.38 6.59
CA HIS A 71 -14.45 -14.36 7.58
C HIS A 71 -13.10 -14.98 7.24
N LEU A 72 -12.61 -14.81 6.01
CA LEU A 72 -11.33 -15.37 5.57
C LEU A 72 -10.17 -14.50 6.09
N PRO A 73 -9.00 -15.12 6.39
CA PRO A 73 -7.77 -14.40 6.63
C PRO A 73 -7.48 -13.36 5.54
N VAL A 74 -7.04 -12.17 5.94
CA VAL A 74 -6.68 -11.08 5.01
C VAL A 74 -5.18 -10.88 5.01
N VAL A 75 -4.61 -10.73 3.82
CA VAL A 75 -3.19 -10.44 3.61
C VAL A 75 -3.01 -9.23 2.72
N SER A 76 -1.98 -8.43 3.00
CA SER A 76 -1.53 -7.35 2.13
C SER A 76 -0.01 -7.24 2.18
N VAL A 77 0.56 -6.52 1.21
CA VAL A 77 1.99 -6.21 1.22
C VAL A 77 2.17 -4.78 1.69
N ILE A 78 3.05 -4.60 2.66
CA ILE A 78 3.49 -3.30 3.13
C ILE A 78 4.92 -3.02 2.65
N ARG A 79 5.22 -1.75 2.46
CA ARG A 79 6.55 -1.26 2.12
C ARG A 79 6.93 -0.21 3.14
N SER A 80 8.23 -0.09 3.43
CA SER A 80 8.76 1.04 4.19
C SER A 80 8.15 2.36 3.71
N PRO A 81 7.59 3.19 4.62
CA PRO A 81 7.04 4.49 4.22
C PRO A 81 8.06 5.36 3.47
N TYR A 82 9.35 5.25 3.83
CA TYR A 82 10.44 5.91 3.12
C TYR A 82 10.54 5.41 1.67
N ASP A 83 10.71 4.10 1.46
CA ASP A 83 10.87 3.53 0.12
C ASP A 83 9.63 3.73 -0.76
N LYS A 84 8.44 3.79 -0.15
CA LYS A 84 7.20 4.03 -0.86
C LYS A 84 7.10 5.47 -1.37
N LEU A 85 7.54 6.47 -0.58
CA LEU A 85 7.64 7.86 -1.03
C LEU A 85 8.60 7.96 -2.21
N LEU A 86 9.82 7.44 -2.05
CA LEU A 86 10.85 7.48 -3.09
C LEU A 86 10.41 6.75 -4.37
N SER A 87 9.72 5.62 -4.23
CA SER A 87 9.17 4.89 -5.37
C SER A 87 8.05 5.65 -6.08
N ALA A 88 7.20 6.36 -5.36
CA ALA A 88 6.17 7.19 -5.96
C ALA A 88 6.78 8.40 -6.70
N TYR A 89 7.79 9.03 -6.10
CA TYR A 89 8.56 10.11 -6.71
C TYR A 89 9.17 9.65 -8.05
N ARG A 90 9.97 8.58 -8.03
CA ARG A 90 10.67 8.05 -9.22
C ARG A 90 9.73 7.53 -10.32
N TYR A 91 8.56 7.00 -9.94
CA TYR A 91 7.60 6.50 -10.92
C TYR A 91 6.93 7.62 -11.73
N ARG A 92 6.96 8.88 -11.24
CA ARG A 92 6.49 10.09 -11.95
C ARG A 92 5.07 10.09 -12.51
N TRP A 93 4.21 9.14 -12.16
CA TRP A 93 2.79 9.15 -12.58
C TRP A 93 2.04 10.41 -12.17
N TRP A 94 2.46 11.04 -11.07
CA TRP A 94 1.95 12.31 -10.58
C TRP A 94 2.23 13.50 -11.51
N ALA A 95 3.21 13.40 -12.40
CA ALA A 95 3.52 14.43 -13.40
C ALA A 95 2.42 14.49 -14.46
N ASP A 96 1.95 13.34 -14.92
CA ASP A 96 0.88 13.23 -15.93
C ASP A 96 -0.52 13.25 -15.30
N HIS A 97 -0.63 12.89 -14.02
CA HIS A 97 -1.90 12.77 -13.29
C HIS A 97 -1.80 13.52 -11.95
N PRO A 98 -1.73 14.85 -11.96
CA PRO A 98 -1.56 15.63 -10.75
C PRO A 98 -2.72 15.42 -9.77
N PRO A 99 -2.43 15.23 -8.48
CA PRO A 99 -3.46 14.99 -7.46
C PRO A 99 -4.21 16.28 -7.06
N VAL A 100 -3.81 17.44 -7.56
CA VAL A 100 -4.41 18.76 -7.31
C VAL A 100 -4.67 19.50 -8.62
N ASP A 101 -5.47 20.56 -8.57
CA ASP A 101 -5.80 21.37 -9.74
C ASP A 101 -4.60 22.20 -10.24
N ARG A 102 -4.69 22.65 -11.49
CA ARG A 102 -3.61 23.40 -12.16
C ARG A 102 -3.30 24.72 -11.46
N GLU A 103 -4.28 25.42 -10.91
CA GLU A 103 -4.05 26.69 -10.22
C GLU A 103 -3.21 26.49 -8.97
N THR A 104 -3.55 25.46 -8.17
CA THR A 104 -2.76 25.06 -7.00
C THR A 104 -1.33 24.69 -7.38
N LEU A 105 -1.12 23.93 -8.47
CA LEU A 105 0.22 23.57 -8.94
C LEU A 105 1.03 24.81 -9.30
N VAL A 106 0.50 25.71 -10.15
CA VAL A 106 1.21 26.92 -10.60
C VAL A 106 1.57 27.82 -9.42
N ARG A 107 0.66 27.97 -8.45
CA ARG A 107 0.86 28.85 -7.29
C ARG A 107 1.82 28.27 -6.24
N ARG A 108 1.76 26.97 -5.98
CA ARG A 108 2.46 26.35 -4.84
C ARG A 108 3.69 25.54 -5.23
N LEU A 109 3.76 25.09 -6.47
CA LEU A 109 4.79 24.19 -7.01
C LEU A 109 5.19 24.65 -8.43
N PRO A 110 5.82 25.82 -8.58
CA PRO A 110 6.11 26.42 -9.89
C PRO A 110 7.04 25.57 -10.77
N ASN A 111 7.82 24.66 -10.16
CA ASN A 111 8.71 23.75 -10.88
C ASN A 111 8.01 22.49 -11.43
N PHE A 112 6.69 22.35 -11.26
CA PHE A 112 5.97 21.18 -11.78
C PHE A 112 6.07 21.09 -13.32
N PRO A 113 6.39 19.91 -13.92
CA PRO A 113 6.47 18.58 -13.31
C PRO A 113 7.87 18.16 -12.81
N ASP A 114 8.87 19.03 -12.87
CA ASP A 114 10.26 18.74 -12.51
C ASP A 114 10.55 19.10 -11.05
N LEU A 115 9.76 18.50 -10.16
CA LEU A 115 9.90 18.68 -8.72
C LEU A 115 11.14 17.99 -8.17
N SER A 116 11.80 18.64 -7.21
CA SER A 116 12.69 17.99 -6.25
C SER A 116 11.92 17.04 -5.32
N LEU A 117 12.63 16.24 -4.51
CA LEU A 117 11.99 15.34 -3.54
C LEU A 117 11.19 16.11 -2.47
N ASP A 118 11.70 17.27 -2.04
CA ASP A 118 11.06 18.14 -1.03
C ASP A 118 9.77 18.77 -1.57
N GLU A 119 9.80 19.22 -2.83
CA GLU A 119 8.62 19.73 -3.51
C GLU A 119 7.60 18.61 -3.79
N PHE A 120 8.05 17.40 -4.09
CA PHE A 120 7.17 16.24 -4.20
C PHE A 120 6.51 15.87 -2.86
N ALA A 121 7.23 15.98 -1.75
CA ALA A 121 6.65 15.81 -0.42
C ALA A 121 5.56 16.87 -0.14
N THR A 122 5.78 18.11 -0.58
CA THR A 122 4.78 19.19 -0.54
C THR A 122 3.56 18.88 -1.41
N LEU A 123 3.76 18.31 -2.61
CA LEU A 123 2.66 17.85 -3.47
C LEU A 123 1.78 16.80 -2.76
N TRP A 124 2.39 15.92 -1.97
CA TRP A 124 1.66 14.94 -1.17
C TRP A 124 0.85 15.57 -0.04
N ASP A 125 1.36 16.61 0.63
CA ASP A 125 0.59 17.34 1.64
C ASP A 125 -0.65 18.00 1.02
N LEU A 126 -0.49 18.67 -0.12
CA LEU A 126 -1.62 19.27 -0.86
C LEU A 126 -2.63 18.20 -1.32
N ALA A 127 -2.14 17.02 -1.73
CA ALA A 127 -3.00 15.90 -2.11
C ALA A 127 -3.82 15.37 -0.91
N VAL A 128 -3.26 15.39 0.30
CA VAL A 128 -3.98 15.02 1.53
C VAL A 128 -5.06 16.04 1.86
N GLU A 129 -4.72 17.33 1.87
CA GLU A 129 -5.68 18.40 2.15
C GLU A 129 -6.91 18.29 1.24
N ARG A 130 -6.68 18.17 -0.07
CA ARG A 130 -7.77 17.95 -1.05
C ARG A 130 -8.58 16.69 -0.71
N ARG A 131 -7.90 15.60 -0.34
CA ARG A 131 -8.53 14.30 -0.06
C ARG A 131 -9.36 14.30 1.23
N LEU A 132 -9.00 15.13 2.19
CA LEU A 132 -9.73 15.33 3.45
C LEU A 132 -10.81 16.42 3.33
N GLY A 133 -10.90 17.10 2.18
CA GLY A 133 -11.89 18.14 1.92
C GLY A 133 -11.51 19.51 2.48
N GLY A 134 -10.22 19.77 2.73
CA GLY A 134 -9.73 21.03 3.25
C GLY A 134 -8.61 20.84 4.26
N GLU A 135 -8.78 21.41 5.46
CA GLU A 135 -7.75 21.43 6.49
C GLU A 135 -7.32 20.02 6.94
N ASN A 136 -6.03 19.89 7.26
CA ASN A 136 -5.41 18.69 7.84
C ASN A 136 -4.85 19.02 9.23
N PRO A 137 -5.72 19.26 10.23
CA PRO A 137 -5.30 19.76 11.54
C PRO A 137 -4.40 18.78 12.30
N LEU A 138 -4.51 17.49 12.00
CA LEU A 138 -3.71 16.43 12.60
C LEU A 138 -2.34 16.25 11.91
N GLY A 139 -2.10 16.98 10.81
CA GLY A 139 -0.86 16.89 10.03
C GLY A 139 -0.63 15.49 9.45
N LEU A 140 -1.68 14.78 9.05
CA LEU A 140 -1.60 13.41 8.54
C LEU A 140 -0.89 13.36 7.18
N GLY A 141 -0.03 12.36 7.02
CA GLY A 141 0.63 12.09 5.75
C GLY A 141 -0.23 11.32 4.76
N HIS A 142 0.16 11.39 3.50
CA HIS A 142 -0.53 10.75 2.39
C HIS A 142 -0.64 9.23 2.57
N GLN A 143 0.40 8.60 3.10
CA GLN A 143 0.42 7.15 3.29
C GLN A 143 -0.42 6.73 4.49
N THR A 144 -0.44 7.53 5.57
CA THR A 144 -1.27 7.33 6.76
C THR A 144 -2.74 7.34 6.38
N VAL A 145 -3.19 8.36 5.63
CA VAL A 145 -4.57 8.44 5.15
C VAL A 145 -4.91 7.26 4.24
N GLN A 146 -4.02 6.92 3.30
CA GLN A 146 -4.23 5.76 2.41
C GLN A 146 -4.30 4.44 3.20
N PHE A 147 -3.45 4.25 4.20
CA PHE A 147 -3.43 3.06 5.04
C PHE A 147 -4.73 2.93 5.84
N ALA A 148 -5.18 4.02 6.45
CA ALA A 148 -6.43 4.05 7.20
C ALA A 148 -7.60 3.64 6.30
N ARG A 149 -7.70 4.24 5.12
CA ARG A 149 -8.71 3.90 4.10
C ARG A 149 -8.69 2.45 3.65
N PHE A 150 -7.50 1.88 3.49
CA PHE A 150 -7.36 0.52 3.01
C PHE A 150 -7.75 -0.54 4.04
N PHE A 151 -7.41 -0.32 5.32
CA PHE A 151 -7.39 -1.40 6.30
C PHE A 151 -8.33 -1.20 7.49
N PHE A 152 -8.87 0.00 7.71
CA PHE A 152 -9.81 0.21 8.81
C PHE A 152 -11.23 -0.15 8.40
N ARG A 153 -12.01 -0.63 9.38
CA ARG A 153 -13.40 -1.02 9.17
C ARG A 153 -14.27 0.19 8.84
N GLU A 154 -14.00 1.30 9.53
CA GLU A 154 -14.66 2.60 9.36
C GLU A 154 -13.58 3.68 9.13
N PRO A 155 -13.06 3.82 7.90
CA PRO A 155 -11.83 4.58 7.66
C PRO A 155 -11.96 6.08 7.96
N GLU A 156 -13.08 6.71 7.58
CA GLU A 156 -13.29 8.14 7.84
C GLU A 156 -13.42 8.44 9.33
N ARG A 157 -13.99 7.50 10.11
CA ARG A 157 -14.02 7.60 11.58
C ARG A 157 -12.61 7.47 12.15
N ALA A 158 -11.85 6.47 11.70
CA ALA A 158 -10.49 6.23 12.15
C ALA A 158 -9.56 7.41 11.85
N ILE A 159 -9.64 7.99 10.65
CA ILE A 159 -8.84 9.16 10.24
C ILE A 159 -9.08 10.34 11.18
N ARG A 160 -10.35 10.62 11.53
CA ARG A 160 -10.69 11.70 12.48
C ARG A 160 -10.28 11.39 13.92
N ALA A 161 -10.21 10.11 14.28
CA ALA A 161 -9.83 9.65 15.61
C ALA A 161 -8.31 9.51 15.82
N LEU A 162 -7.50 9.63 14.76
CA LEU A 162 -6.05 9.49 14.87
C LEU A 162 -5.48 10.54 15.82
N SER A 163 -4.91 10.07 16.92
CA SER A 163 -4.24 10.85 17.94
C SER A 163 -3.16 10.01 18.59
N ASP A 164 -2.32 10.64 19.41
CA ASP A 164 -1.29 9.93 20.15
C ASP A 164 -1.90 8.90 21.11
N ASP A 165 -2.93 9.30 21.85
CA ASP A 165 -3.68 8.43 22.76
C ASP A 165 -4.39 7.28 22.02
N TYR A 166 -4.94 7.53 20.83
CA TYR A 166 -5.61 6.50 20.03
C TYR A 166 -4.66 5.38 19.61
N VAL A 167 -3.45 5.75 19.16
CA VAL A 167 -2.42 4.77 18.76
C VAL A 167 -1.76 4.15 19.98
N ASP A 168 -1.43 4.94 21.01
CA ASP A 168 -0.72 4.43 22.19
C ASP A 168 -1.59 3.59 23.12
N GLY A 169 -2.88 3.92 23.21
CA GLY A 169 -3.87 3.13 23.92
C GLY A 169 -4.28 1.86 23.16
N GLY A 170 -3.78 1.63 21.94
CA GLY A 170 -4.09 0.44 21.14
C GLY A 170 -5.52 0.40 20.59
N ALA A 171 -6.27 1.50 20.65
CA ALA A 171 -7.65 1.55 20.15
C ALA A 171 -7.74 1.22 18.66
N PHE A 172 -6.72 1.58 17.88
CA PHE A 172 -6.61 1.26 16.46
C PHE A 172 -6.69 -0.24 16.16
N GLU A 173 -6.27 -1.12 17.06
CA GLU A 173 -6.28 -2.58 16.82
C GLU A 173 -7.71 -3.13 16.70
N ARG A 174 -8.66 -2.54 17.44
CA ARG A 174 -10.08 -2.91 17.36
C ARG A 174 -10.74 -2.35 16.11
N ASP A 175 -10.28 -1.19 15.64
CA ASP A 175 -10.88 -0.48 14.51
C ASP A 175 -10.28 -0.93 13.16
N MET A 176 -9.04 -1.42 13.16
CA MET A 176 -8.34 -1.94 12.00
C MET A 176 -8.67 -3.41 11.77
N ALA A 177 -8.95 -3.78 10.51
CA ALA A 177 -9.11 -5.16 10.13
C ALA A 177 -7.88 -6.00 10.52
N ASP A 178 -8.11 -7.27 10.89
CA ASP A 178 -6.98 -8.16 11.15
C ASP A 178 -6.34 -8.59 9.81
N VAL A 179 -5.24 -7.92 9.49
CA VAL A 179 -4.50 -8.09 8.24
C VAL A 179 -3.08 -8.58 8.56
N THR A 180 -2.69 -9.68 7.91
CA THR A 180 -1.28 -10.09 7.85
C THR A 180 -0.56 -9.20 6.83
N PHE A 181 0.47 -8.48 7.28
CA PHE A 181 1.30 -7.66 6.38
C PHE A 181 2.59 -8.40 6.03
N LEU A 182 2.77 -8.64 4.74
CA LEU A 182 4.04 -9.14 4.17
C LEU A 182 4.96 -7.95 3.88
N ARG A 183 6.23 -8.06 4.22
CA ARG A 183 7.26 -7.05 3.95
C ARG A 183 7.74 -7.13 2.50
N GLN A 184 7.67 -6.00 1.80
CA GLN A 184 8.09 -5.91 0.39
C GLN A 184 9.55 -6.33 0.17
N GLU A 185 10.43 -6.01 1.11
CA GLU A 185 11.86 -6.36 1.08
C GLU A 185 12.13 -7.86 1.29
N ARG A 186 11.15 -8.62 1.81
CA ARG A 186 11.23 -10.08 2.05
C ARG A 186 10.11 -10.84 1.34
N LEU A 187 9.53 -10.24 0.30
CA LEU A 187 8.21 -10.64 -0.22
C LEU A 187 8.15 -12.08 -0.69
N ASN A 188 9.19 -12.58 -1.37
CA ASN A 188 9.26 -13.97 -1.84
C ASN A 188 9.11 -14.97 -0.67
N GLU A 189 9.94 -14.80 0.36
CA GLU A 189 9.95 -15.71 1.53
C GLU A 189 8.70 -15.55 2.39
N GLU A 190 8.24 -14.32 2.63
CA GLU A 190 7.05 -14.10 3.45
C GLU A 190 5.77 -14.54 2.76
N LEU A 191 5.68 -14.40 1.43
CA LEU A 191 4.58 -14.99 0.67
C LEU A 191 4.62 -16.52 0.74
N ALA A 192 5.79 -17.15 0.55
CA ALA A 192 5.93 -18.60 0.69
C ALA A 192 5.54 -19.07 2.10
N GLY A 193 6.02 -18.38 3.15
CA GLY A 193 5.67 -18.69 4.54
C GLY A 193 4.17 -18.51 4.82
N PHE A 194 3.55 -17.44 4.30
CA PHE A 194 2.11 -17.22 4.42
C PHE A 194 1.31 -18.35 3.76
N LEU A 195 1.66 -18.71 2.52
CA LEU A 195 0.97 -19.76 1.76
C LEU A 195 1.17 -21.15 2.35
N GLY A 196 2.31 -21.40 3.00
CA GLY A 196 2.59 -22.66 3.70
C GLY A 196 1.66 -22.93 4.89
N ARG A 197 0.93 -21.93 5.39
CA ARG A 197 -0.14 -22.10 6.39
C ARG A 197 -1.44 -22.67 5.80
N PHE A 198 -1.49 -22.80 4.48
CA PHE A 198 -2.65 -23.25 3.72
C PHE A 198 -2.29 -24.48 2.87
N SER A 199 -3.19 -24.89 2.00
CA SER A 199 -3.07 -26.12 1.20
C SER A 199 -2.19 -25.92 -0.05
N TYR A 200 -1.07 -25.20 0.08
CA TYR A 200 -0.08 -25.02 -0.99
C TYR A 200 1.06 -26.04 -0.84
N SER A 201 1.38 -26.71 -1.94
CA SER A 201 2.39 -27.77 -2.01
C SER A 201 3.81 -27.20 -1.96
N PRO A 202 4.82 -27.98 -1.55
CA PRO A 202 6.21 -27.54 -1.52
C PRO A 202 6.71 -26.94 -2.85
N ALA A 203 6.29 -27.52 -3.99
CA ALA A 203 6.66 -27.02 -5.31
C ALA A 203 6.06 -25.64 -5.62
N GLU A 204 4.87 -25.33 -5.10
CA GLU A 204 4.24 -24.02 -5.26
C GLU A 204 4.88 -22.97 -4.34
N LEU A 205 5.27 -23.37 -3.13
CA LEU A 205 6.04 -22.49 -2.24
C LEU A 205 7.41 -22.16 -2.83
N GLU A 206 8.06 -23.14 -3.46
CA GLU A 206 9.33 -22.93 -4.14
C GLU A 206 9.20 -22.03 -5.37
N LEU A 207 8.08 -22.11 -6.09
CA LEU A 207 7.76 -21.16 -7.15
C LEU A 207 7.75 -19.73 -6.60
N CYS A 208 7.10 -19.47 -5.45
CA CYS A 208 7.10 -18.15 -4.82
C CYS A 208 8.51 -17.65 -4.52
N ARG A 209 9.38 -18.53 -3.97
CA ARG A 209 10.76 -18.15 -3.62
C ARG A 209 11.57 -17.77 -4.84
N ARG A 210 11.44 -18.53 -5.92
CA ARG A 210 12.21 -18.35 -7.16
C ARG A 210 11.61 -17.37 -8.15
N HIS A 211 10.37 -16.92 -7.93
CA HIS A 211 9.72 -16.02 -8.87
C HIS A 211 10.52 -14.71 -8.96
N PRO A 212 10.84 -14.24 -10.19
CA PRO A 212 11.57 -12.99 -10.35
C PRO A 212 10.77 -11.82 -9.75
N ARG A 213 11.49 -10.79 -9.30
CA ARG A 213 10.86 -9.54 -8.88
C ARG A 213 10.15 -8.91 -10.08
N VAL A 214 9.06 -8.18 -9.80
CA VAL A 214 8.17 -7.64 -10.82
C VAL A 214 8.12 -6.12 -10.68
N ASN A 215 8.21 -5.40 -11.81
CA ASN A 215 8.25 -3.94 -11.88
C ASN A 215 9.42 -3.34 -11.09
N GLU A 216 10.62 -3.92 -11.24
CA GLU A 216 11.83 -3.26 -10.78
C GLU A 216 11.96 -1.93 -11.54
N THR A 217 12.08 -0.84 -10.81
CA THR A 217 12.39 0.46 -11.43
C THR A 217 13.82 0.32 -11.93
N ALA A 218 14.07 0.53 -13.23
CA ALA A 218 15.39 0.40 -13.82
C ALA A 218 16.45 1.04 -12.91
N ASP A 219 17.53 0.30 -12.64
CA ASP A 219 18.66 0.80 -11.87
C ASP A 219 19.23 2.00 -12.62
N SER A 220 18.90 3.20 -12.12
CA SER A 220 19.69 4.38 -12.44
C SER A 220 21.06 4.17 -11.79
N ALA A 221 22.14 4.56 -12.47
CA ALA A 221 23.50 4.50 -11.92
C ALA A 221 23.66 5.26 -10.58
N THR A 222 22.70 6.14 -10.25
CA THR A 222 22.60 6.83 -8.98
C THR A 222 21.85 5.99 -7.94
N ASP A 223 22.49 5.74 -6.80
CA ASP A 223 21.84 5.17 -5.61
C ASP A 223 20.59 6.00 -5.28
N PRO A 224 19.37 5.42 -5.34
CA PRO A 224 18.15 6.13 -5.01
C PRO A 224 18.17 6.79 -3.63
N ARG A 225 18.97 6.28 -2.69
CA ARG A 225 19.11 6.87 -1.35
C ARG A 225 19.78 8.23 -1.36
N ALA A 226 20.61 8.53 -2.37
CA ALA A 226 21.24 9.84 -2.53
C ALA A 226 20.22 10.97 -2.80
N LEU A 227 18.96 10.63 -3.11
CA LEU A 227 17.89 11.60 -3.28
C LEU A 227 17.31 12.11 -1.96
N TRP A 228 17.60 11.44 -0.83
CA TRP A 228 17.08 11.88 0.46
C TRP A 228 17.72 13.19 0.93
N THR A 229 16.86 14.10 1.35
CA THR A 229 17.24 15.34 2.04
C THR A 229 16.80 15.23 3.52
N PRO A 230 17.38 16.04 4.42
CA PRO A 230 16.88 16.17 5.78
C PRO A 230 15.39 16.56 5.84
N THR A 231 14.95 17.43 4.93
CA THR A 231 13.56 17.88 4.82
C THR A 231 12.61 16.74 4.47
N ALA A 232 12.93 15.95 3.44
CA ALA A 232 12.09 14.82 3.02
C ALA A 232 12.06 13.71 4.07
N LEU A 233 13.18 13.48 4.77
CA LEU A 233 13.23 12.54 5.89
C LEU A 233 12.32 13.00 7.04
N GLU A 234 12.41 14.27 7.42
CA GLU A 234 11.58 14.84 8.47
C GLU A 234 10.10 14.89 8.08
N HIS A 235 9.79 15.13 6.80
CA HIS A 235 8.44 15.02 6.27
C HIS A 235 7.85 13.63 6.52
N VAL A 236 8.56 12.55 6.17
CA VAL A 236 8.07 11.18 6.43
C VAL A 236 7.91 10.94 7.93
N ARG A 237 8.88 11.35 8.76
CA ARG A 237 8.83 11.13 10.21
C ARG A 237 7.65 11.83 10.87
N SER A 238 7.41 13.09 10.50
CA SER A 238 6.36 13.92 11.08
C SER A 238 4.98 13.56 10.52
N ARG A 239 4.83 13.53 9.20
CA ARG A 239 3.53 13.30 8.54
C ARG A 239 3.08 11.85 8.64
N GLU A 240 3.99 10.89 8.53
CA GLU A 240 3.67 9.45 8.59
C GLU A 240 3.86 8.85 9.99
N ARG A 241 3.97 9.68 11.03
CA ARG A 241 4.22 9.26 12.43
C ARG A 241 3.23 8.20 12.92
N PHE A 242 1.95 8.34 12.60
CA PHE A 242 0.92 7.40 13.01
C PHE A 242 1.05 6.07 12.27
N LEU A 243 1.30 6.09 10.96
CA LEU A 243 1.58 4.88 10.19
C LEU A 243 2.80 4.14 10.73
N LEU A 244 3.91 4.85 10.97
CA LEU A 244 5.13 4.27 11.52
C LEU A 244 4.88 3.61 12.89
N ARG A 245 4.10 4.25 13.77
CA ARG A 245 3.74 3.71 15.09
C ARG A 245 2.79 2.52 15.02
N ILE A 246 1.76 2.57 14.18
CA ILE A 246 0.84 1.44 13.93
C ILE A 246 1.62 0.22 13.42
N LEU A 247 2.48 0.41 12.41
CA LEU A 247 3.33 -0.65 11.90
C LEU A 247 4.30 -1.16 12.97
N GLY A 248 4.91 -0.26 13.74
CA GLY A 248 5.80 -0.60 14.85
C GLY A 248 5.15 -1.47 15.92
N ARG A 249 3.89 -1.19 16.29
CA ARG A 249 3.10 -2.03 17.22
C ARG A 249 2.72 -3.38 16.63
N ARG A 250 2.62 -3.48 15.30
CA ARG A 250 2.46 -4.75 14.56
C ARG A 250 3.80 -5.46 14.28
N GLY A 251 4.90 -5.03 14.91
CA GLY A 251 6.22 -5.64 14.76
C GLY A 251 6.98 -5.25 13.49
N LEU A 252 6.51 -4.24 12.77
CA LEU A 252 7.06 -3.78 11.49
C LEU A 252 7.76 -2.42 11.71
N ARG A 253 9.05 -2.47 12.02
CA ARG A 253 9.86 -1.27 12.28
C ARG A 253 10.73 -0.95 11.07
N TYR A 254 10.73 0.31 10.68
CA TYR A 254 11.51 0.81 9.55
C TYR A 254 12.50 1.86 10.03
N ALA A 255 13.77 1.63 9.77
CA ALA A 255 14.80 2.64 9.98
C ALA A 255 14.70 3.72 8.91
N SER A 256 15.01 4.96 9.30
CA SER A 256 15.29 6.02 8.33
C SER A 256 16.44 5.56 7.43
N PRO A 257 16.36 5.76 6.11
CA PRO A 257 17.57 5.74 5.29
C PRO A 257 18.49 6.84 5.82
N ALA A 258 19.69 6.45 6.23
CA ALA A 258 20.75 7.34 6.70
C ALA A 258 21.48 7.96 5.50
#